data_AF-A0A1A9RM42-F1
#
_entry.id   AF-A0A1A9RM42-F1
#
_cell.length_a   1.000
_cell.length_b   1.000
_cell.length_c   1.000
_cell.angle_alpha   90.00
_cell.angle_beta   90.00
_cell.angle_gamma   90.00
#
_symmetry.space_group_name_H-M   'P 1'
#
loop_
_entity.id
_entity.type
_entity.pdbx_description
1 polymer ?
#
loop_
_entity_poly.entity_id
_entity_poly.type
_entity_poly.pdbx_seq_one_letter_code
_entity_poly.pdbx_strand_id
1 'polypeptide(L)'
;MMTKEVNNALVSGIQHMFAMRLPGHPPLDAADGTYQAWIAAFDSLPIAWDDERDVPRIRQAFGALWATVDRWPTPKMLIACIPPVPPPPQLEAPKKVWTEEEIARNKKRLAEMLGMLADKMIERNRFLDDGRNEDEPN
;
A
#
# COMPACT_ATOMS: atom_id res chain seq x y z
N MET A 1 -19.40 -1.51 10.18
CA MET A 1 -20.40 -0.43 10.02
C MET A 1 -19.68 0.85 9.67
N MET A 2 -20.22 1.61 8.72
CA MET A 2 -19.73 2.93 8.34
C MET A 2 -19.89 3.93 9.46
N THR A 3 -19.00 4.91 9.48
CA THR A 3 -19.17 6.14 10.25
C THR A 3 -20.31 6.98 9.67
N LYS A 4 -20.76 7.97 10.43
CA LYS A 4 -21.82 8.89 9.99
C LYS A 4 -21.43 9.65 8.73
N GLU A 5 -20.20 10.17 8.65
CA GLU A 5 -19.80 11.00 7.50
C GLU A 5 -19.58 10.18 6.23
N VAL A 6 -19.06 8.96 6.34
CA VAL A 6 -18.98 8.02 5.21
C VAL A 6 -20.37 7.64 4.72
N ASN A 7 -21.31 7.36 5.63
CA ASN A 7 -22.71 7.09 5.27
C ASN A 7 -23.34 8.30 4.55
N ASN A 8 -23.16 9.51 5.08
CA ASN A 8 -23.65 10.74 4.44
C ASN A 8 -23.09 10.92 3.02
N ALA A 9 -21.80 10.61 2.81
CA ALA A 9 -21.17 10.65 1.50
C ALA A 9 -21.78 9.62 0.54
N LEU A 10 -22.06 8.41 1.03
CA LEU A 10 -22.75 7.37 0.27
C LEU A 10 -24.17 7.81 -0.15
N VAL A 11 -24.98 8.27 0.82
CA VAL A 11 -26.36 8.73 0.58
C VAL A 11 -26.38 9.90 -0.39
N SER A 12 -25.49 10.88 -0.21
CA SER A 12 -25.37 12.02 -1.12
C SER A 12 -25.09 11.56 -2.55
N GLY A 13 -24.17 10.61 -2.76
CA GLY A 13 -23.88 10.10 -4.09
C GLY A 13 -25.06 9.35 -4.71
N ILE A 14 -25.80 8.54 -3.93
CA ILE A 14 -27.00 7.85 -4.42
C ILE A 14 -28.10 8.87 -4.78
N GLN A 15 -28.27 9.95 -4.03
CA GLN A 15 -29.19 11.04 -4.37
C GLN A 15 -28.87 11.67 -5.74
N HIS A 16 -27.59 11.89 -6.05
CA HIS A 16 -27.18 12.38 -7.36
C HIS A 16 -27.56 11.39 -8.46
N MET A 17 -27.43 10.09 -8.23
CA MET A 17 -27.88 9.09 -9.19
C MET A 17 -29.39 9.15 -9.44
N PHE A 18 -30.21 9.31 -8.39
CA PHE A 18 -31.65 9.50 -8.54
C PHE A 18 -31.99 10.72 -9.41
N ALA A 19 -31.20 11.78 -9.32
CA ALA A 19 -31.35 12.97 -10.18
C ALA A 19 -30.97 12.70 -11.65
N MET A 20 -30.01 11.81 -11.92
CA MET A 20 -29.60 11.44 -13.29
C MET A 20 -30.65 10.63 -14.06
N ARG A 21 -31.62 9.99 -13.37
CA ARG A 21 -32.71 9.21 -13.99
C ARG A 21 -32.22 8.17 -15.00
N LEU A 22 -31.10 7.49 -14.68
CA LEU A 22 -30.52 6.46 -15.53
C LEU A 22 -31.53 5.34 -15.84
N PRO A 23 -31.47 4.70 -17.02
CA PRO A 23 -32.31 3.54 -17.32
C PRO A 23 -32.21 2.46 -16.24
N GLY A 24 -33.36 1.98 -15.77
CA GLY A 24 -33.45 1.01 -14.67
C GLY A 24 -33.33 1.62 -13.27
N HIS A 25 -33.42 2.95 -13.12
CA HIS A 25 -33.45 3.56 -11.80
C HIS A 25 -34.68 3.12 -10.99
N PRO A 26 -34.57 2.99 -9.66
CA PRO A 26 -35.71 2.68 -8.80
C PRO A 26 -36.79 3.77 -8.88
N PRO A 27 -38.08 3.42 -8.66
CA PRO A 27 -39.12 4.42 -8.52
C PRO A 27 -38.88 5.27 -7.26
N LEU A 28 -39.45 6.48 -7.23
CA LEU A 28 -39.13 7.48 -6.21
C LEU A 28 -39.56 7.05 -4.80
N ASP A 29 -40.66 6.32 -4.70
CA ASP A 29 -41.18 5.74 -3.46
C ASP A 29 -40.31 4.59 -2.91
N ALA A 30 -39.41 4.03 -3.74
CA ALA A 30 -38.44 3.02 -3.33
C ALA A 30 -37.08 3.61 -2.92
N ALA A 31 -36.95 4.95 -2.82
CA ALA A 31 -35.68 5.60 -2.49
C ALA A 31 -35.13 5.14 -1.13
N ASP A 32 -35.95 5.11 -0.09
CA ASP A 32 -35.54 4.69 1.26
C ASP A 32 -35.03 3.24 1.29
N GLY A 33 -35.78 2.32 0.66
CA GLY A 33 -35.35 0.92 0.54
C GLY A 33 -34.06 0.78 -0.26
N THR A 34 -33.86 1.62 -1.28
CA THR A 34 -32.61 1.68 -2.04
C THR A 34 -31.46 2.12 -1.14
N TYR A 35 -31.60 3.22 -0.40
CA TYR A 35 -30.54 3.66 0.52
C TYR A 35 -30.19 2.58 1.54
N GLN A 36 -31.18 1.91 2.15
CA GLN A 36 -30.95 0.83 3.11
C GLN A 36 -30.19 -0.35 2.51
N ALA A 37 -30.56 -0.78 1.29
CA ALA A 37 -29.86 -1.87 0.61
C ALA A 37 -28.39 -1.52 0.32
N TRP A 38 -28.11 -0.28 -0.07
CA TRP A 38 -26.74 0.18 -0.32
C TRP A 38 -25.94 0.32 0.98
N ILE A 39 -26.54 0.89 2.04
CA ILE A 39 -25.91 0.97 3.36
C ILE A 39 -25.56 -0.42 3.87
N ALA A 40 -26.48 -1.38 3.81
CA ALA A 40 -26.23 -2.76 4.21
C ALA A 40 -25.08 -3.42 3.42
N ALA A 41 -25.01 -3.17 2.11
CA ALA A 41 -23.91 -3.68 1.28
C ALA A 41 -22.56 -3.11 1.73
N PHE A 42 -22.48 -1.80 2.01
CA PHE A 42 -21.25 -1.16 2.46
C PHE A 42 -20.87 -1.52 3.90
N ASP A 43 -21.86 -1.67 4.79
CA ASP A 43 -21.65 -2.10 6.17
C ASP A 43 -21.13 -3.54 6.27
N SER A 44 -21.42 -4.37 5.27
CA SER A 44 -20.92 -5.76 5.19
C SER A 44 -19.46 -5.88 4.76
N LEU A 45 -18.85 -4.78 4.28
CA LEU A 45 -17.44 -4.81 3.85
C LEU A 45 -16.51 -4.92 5.06
N PRO A 46 -15.40 -5.69 4.95
CA PRO A 46 -14.41 -5.84 6.02
C PRO A 46 -13.47 -4.62 6.07
N ILE A 47 -14.05 -3.42 6.16
CA ILE A 47 -13.34 -2.13 6.16
C ILE A 47 -13.61 -1.44 7.49
N ALA A 48 -12.54 -1.07 8.19
CA ALA A 48 -12.60 -0.14 9.30
C ALA A 48 -12.69 1.28 8.74
N TRP A 49 -13.91 1.77 8.55
CA TRP A 49 -14.19 3.06 7.95
C TRP A 49 -13.63 4.23 8.77
N ASP A 50 -13.03 5.19 8.09
CA ASP A 50 -12.40 6.37 8.65
C ASP A 50 -12.84 7.62 7.87
N ASP A 51 -13.26 8.68 8.56
CA ASP A 51 -13.88 9.85 7.91
C ASP A 51 -12.88 10.62 7.04
N GLU A 52 -11.65 10.83 7.52
CA GLU A 52 -10.63 11.58 6.79
C GLU A 52 -10.18 10.85 5.53
N ARG A 53 -10.02 9.52 5.63
CA ARG A 53 -9.58 8.67 4.52
C ARG A 53 -10.70 8.34 3.54
N ASP A 54 -11.88 7.96 4.03
CA ASP A 54 -12.86 7.25 3.21
C ASP A 54 -13.94 8.14 2.61
N VAL A 55 -14.30 9.27 3.24
CA VAL A 55 -15.20 10.27 2.62
C VAL A 55 -14.69 10.71 1.24
N PRO A 56 -13.42 11.16 1.07
CA PRO A 56 -12.92 11.53 -0.25
C PRO A 56 -12.85 10.32 -1.21
N ARG A 57 -12.52 9.11 -0.72
CA ARG A 57 -12.48 7.89 -1.54
C ARG A 57 -13.86 7.51 -2.09
N ILE A 58 -14.91 7.62 -1.28
CA ILE A 58 -16.30 7.37 -1.71
C ILE A 58 -16.71 8.40 -2.77
N ARG A 59 -16.41 9.68 -2.57
CA ARG A 59 -16.70 10.74 -3.56
C ARG A 59 -15.98 10.48 -4.88
N GLN A 60 -14.71 10.09 -4.82
CA GLN A 60 -13.93 9.72 -6.01
C GLN A 60 -14.52 8.50 -6.73
N ALA A 61 -14.94 7.47 -5.97
CA ALA A 61 -15.58 6.29 -6.53
C ALA A 61 -16.86 6.63 -7.29
N PHE A 62 -17.69 7.53 -6.76
CA PHE A 62 -18.87 8.04 -7.46
C PHE A 62 -18.51 8.80 -8.73
N GLY A 63 -17.51 9.69 -8.67
CA GLY A 63 -17.05 10.41 -9.86
C GLY A 63 -16.62 9.47 -10.99
N ALA A 64 -15.89 8.40 -10.65
CA ALA A 64 -15.50 7.37 -11.62
C ALA A 64 -16.70 6.55 -12.13
N LEU A 65 -17.63 6.18 -11.24
CA LEU A 65 -18.83 5.43 -11.60
C LEU A 65 -19.72 6.23 -12.55
N TRP A 66 -20.06 7.48 -12.20
CA TRP A 66 -20.93 8.34 -13.01
C TRP A 66 -20.37 8.63 -14.40
N ALA A 67 -19.06 8.70 -14.54
CA ALA A 67 -18.42 8.90 -15.83
C ALA A 67 -18.53 7.69 -16.78
N THR A 68 -18.96 6.52 -16.28
CA THR A 68 -18.87 5.25 -17.03
C THR A 68 -20.17 4.46 -17.12
N VAL A 69 -21.19 4.76 -16.31
CA VAL A 69 -22.42 3.96 -16.25
C VAL A 69 -23.53 4.48 -17.17
N ASP A 70 -24.05 3.61 -18.03
CA ASP A 70 -25.20 3.90 -18.91
C ASP A 70 -26.55 3.49 -18.31
N ARG A 71 -26.55 2.76 -17.18
CA ARG A 71 -27.74 2.23 -16.49
C ARG A 71 -27.56 2.38 -14.99
N TRP A 72 -28.67 2.27 -14.26
CA TRP A 72 -28.60 2.27 -12.80
C TRP A 72 -27.67 1.17 -12.28
N PRO A 73 -26.59 1.52 -11.55
CA PRO A 73 -25.58 0.57 -11.12
C PRO A 73 -26.04 -0.23 -9.90
N THR A 74 -25.32 -1.33 -9.65
CA THR A 74 -25.44 -2.11 -8.40
C THR A 74 -24.41 -1.63 -7.37
N PRO A 75 -24.58 -1.88 -6.06
CA PRO A 75 -23.59 -1.51 -5.05
C PRO A 75 -22.19 -2.06 -5.35
N LYS A 76 -22.10 -3.29 -5.89
CA LYS A 76 -20.84 -3.93 -6.31
C LYS A 76 -20.05 -3.07 -7.30
N MET A 77 -20.73 -2.37 -8.21
CA MET A 77 -20.06 -1.53 -9.20
C MET A 77 -19.39 -0.32 -8.54
N LEU A 78 -20.07 0.35 -7.60
CA LEU A 78 -19.47 1.43 -6.83
C LEU A 78 -18.29 0.94 -5.98
N ILE A 79 -18.43 -0.23 -5.35
CA ILE A 79 -17.37 -0.84 -4.52
C ILE A 79 -16.11 -1.09 -5.35
N ALA A 80 -16.26 -1.56 -6.60
CA ALA A 80 -15.14 -1.76 -7.52
C ALA A 80 -14.44 -0.45 -7.92
N CYS A 81 -15.13 0.69 -7.85
CA CYS A 81 -14.57 2.01 -8.12
C CYS A 81 -13.88 2.64 -6.91
N ILE A 82 -13.93 2.03 -5.72
CA ILE A 82 -13.27 2.58 -4.52
C ILE A 82 -11.74 2.52 -4.71
N PRO A 83 -11.04 3.67 -4.70
CA PRO A 83 -9.58 3.70 -4.80
C PRO A 83 -8.94 2.89 -3.68
N PRO A 84 -7.76 2.28 -3.88
CA PRO A 84 -7.05 1.58 -2.80
C PRO A 84 -6.76 2.52 -1.62
N VAL A 85 -6.62 1.94 -0.43
CA VAL A 85 -6.20 2.67 0.78
C VAL A 85 -4.83 3.28 0.50
N PRO A 86 -4.62 4.60 0.74
CA PRO A 86 -3.31 5.21 0.61
C PRO A 86 -2.29 4.47 1.49
N PRO A 87 -1.05 4.25 1.01
CA PRO A 87 -0.03 3.65 1.84
C PRO A 87 0.22 4.53 3.07
N PRO A 88 0.53 3.93 4.23
CA PRO A 88 0.87 4.71 5.42
C PRO A 88 2.06 5.63 5.13
N PRO A 89 2.14 6.80 5.80
CA PRO A 89 3.29 7.68 5.66
C PRO A 89 4.58 6.89 5.87
N GLN A 90 5.51 6.98 4.92
CA GLN A 90 6.82 6.37 5.10
C GLN A 90 7.55 7.12 6.20
N LEU A 91 7.88 6.43 7.29
CA LEU A 91 8.78 6.97 8.30
C LEU A 91 10.15 7.19 7.64
N GLU A 92 10.71 8.38 7.79
CA GLU A 92 12.10 8.59 7.43
C GLU A 92 12.96 7.64 8.29
N ALA A 93 13.81 6.84 7.65
CA ALA A 93 14.76 6.02 8.38
C ALA A 93 15.61 6.95 9.26
N PRO A 94 15.82 6.64 10.56
CA PRO A 94 16.63 7.47 11.42
C PRO A 94 18.01 7.65 10.79
N LYS A 95 18.32 8.89 10.39
CA LYS A 95 19.65 9.26 9.90
C LYS A 95 20.60 9.17 11.08
N LYS A 96 21.32 8.06 11.21
CA LYS A 96 22.37 7.94 12.23
C LYS A 96 23.46 8.96 11.92
N VAL A 97 23.53 10.02 12.72
CA VAL A 97 24.62 10.99 12.68
C VAL A 97 25.80 10.37 13.40
N TRP A 98 26.88 10.08 12.68
CA TRP A 98 28.11 9.54 13.25
C TRP A 98 28.98 10.68 13.77
N THR A 99 29.56 10.53 14.95
CA THR A 99 30.59 11.47 15.42
C THR A 99 31.93 11.22 14.71
N GLU A 100 32.81 12.22 14.66
CA GLU A 100 34.15 12.07 14.08
C GLU A 100 34.95 10.94 14.73
N GLU A 101 34.83 10.79 16.05
CA GLU A 101 35.45 9.70 16.81
C GLU A 101 34.92 8.33 16.41
N GLU A 102 33.60 8.20 16.23
CA GLU A 102 32.98 6.95 15.78
C GLU A 102 33.42 6.60 14.35
N ILE A 103 33.51 7.59 13.47
CA ILE A 103 34.01 7.41 12.10
C ILE A 103 35.46 6.91 12.14
N ALA A 104 36.32 7.52 12.96
CA ALA A 104 37.71 7.12 13.09
C ALA A 104 37.86 5.70 13.65
N ARG A 105 37.10 5.36 14.71
CA ARG A 105 37.07 4.00 15.29
C ARG A 105 36.59 2.97 14.27
N ASN A 106 35.53 3.29 13.52
CA ASN A 106 34.98 2.39 12.52
C ASN A 106 35.94 2.19 11.35
N LYS A 107 36.60 3.26 10.86
CA LYS A 107 37.63 3.16 9.82
C LYS A 107 38.78 2.26 10.26
N LYS A 108 39.26 2.40 11.50
CA LYS A 108 40.31 1.55 12.05
C LYS A 108 39.90 0.08 12.08
N ARG A 109 38.71 -0.22 12.63
CA ARG A 109 38.15 -1.58 12.63
C ARG A 109 38.01 -2.16 11.22
N LEU A 110 37.57 -1.34 10.25
CA LEU A 110 37.42 -1.78 8.87
C LEU A 110 38.76 -2.17 8.25
N ALA A 111 39.80 -1.36 8.48
CA ALA A 111 41.15 -1.64 8.00
C ALA A 111 41.73 -2.93 8.60
N GLU A 112 41.53 -3.16 9.90
CA GLU A 112 41.94 -4.41 10.58
C GLU A 112 41.22 -5.64 9.99
N MET A 113 39.91 -5.55 9.76
CA MET A 113 39.14 -6.63 9.14
C MET A 113 39.59 -6.92 7.71
N LEU A 114 39.87 -5.88 6.92
CA LEU A 114 40.39 -6.03 5.56
C LEU A 114 41.79 -6.67 5.54
N GLY A 115 42.66 -6.32 6.49
CA GLY A 115 43.97 -6.94 6.66
C GLY A 115 43.85 -8.45 6.96
N MET A 116 43.03 -8.82 7.95
CA MET A 116 42.79 -10.23 8.28
C MET A 116 42.21 -11.03 7.11
N LEU A 117 41.33 -10.42 6.30
CA LEU A 117 40.79 -11.04 5.09
C LEU A 117 41.87 -11.25 4.04
N ALA A 118 42.75 -10.27 3.82
CA ALA A 118 43.86 -10.37 2.88
C ALA A 118 44.87 -11.46 3.31
N ASP A 119 45.24 -11.50 4.59
CA ASP A 119 46.16 -12.50 5.13
C ASP A 119 45.61 -13.93 4.95
N LYS A 120 44.33 -14.16 5.29
CA LYS A 120 43.67 -15.45 5.03
C LYS A 120 43.64 -15.81 3.54
N MET A 121 43.51 -14.83 2.67
CA MET A 121 43.49 -15.04 1.22
C MET A 121 44.87 -15.45 0.70
N ILE A 122 45.94 -14.86 1.25
CA ILE A 122 47.33 -15.21 0.96
C ILE A 122 47.66 -16.60 1.49
N GLU A 123 47.30 -16.92 2.74
CA GLU A 123 47.49 -18.25 3.32
C GLU A 123 46.79 -19.33 2.50
N ARG A 124 45.53 -19.09 2.08
CA ARG A 124 44.80 -20.00 1.21
C ARG A 124 45.50 -20.21 -0.13
N ASN A 125 46.01 -19.15 -0.76
CA ASN A 125 46.69 -19.28 -2.04
C ASN A 125 48.04 -20.00 -1.91
N ARG A 126 48.79 -19.77 -0.82
CA ARG A 126 50.03 -20.49 -0.54
C ARG A 126 49.78 -21.99 -0.33
N PHE A 127 48.73 -22.35 0.41
CA PHE A 127 48.32 -23.74 0.58
C PHE A 127 47.97 -24.44 -0.74
N LEU A 128 47.40 -23.70 -1.71
CA LEU A 128 47.07 -24.23 -3.04
C LEU A 128 48.30 -24.36 -3.96
N ASP A 129 49.33 -23.53 -3.78
CA ASP A 129 50.58 -23.60 -4.55
C ASP A 129 51.55 -24.67 -4.00
N ASP A 130 51.64 -24.84 -2.68
CA ASP A 130 52.48 -25.90 -2.06
C ASP A 130 51.96 -27.30 -2.43
N GLY A 131 50.65 -27.49 -2.53
CA GLY A 131 50.05 -28.77 -2.98
C GLY A 131 50.23 -29.09 -4.47
N ARG A 132 50.78 -28.17 -5.28
CA ARG A 132 51.11 -28.40 -6.70
C ARG A 132 52.58 -28.81 -6.92
N ASN A 133 53.48 -28.44 -6.01
CA ASN A 133 54.92 -28.69 -6.17
C ASN A 133 55.35 -30.08 -5.68
N GLU A 134 54.50 -30.82 -4.97
CA GLU A 134 54.80 -32.19 -4.50
C GLU A 134 54.47 -33.28 -5.53
N ASP A 135 53.81 -32.94 -6.65
CA ASP A 135 53.31 -33.90 -7.66
C ASP A 135 54.11 -33.97 -8.98
N GLU A 136 55.28 -33.31 -9.11
CA GLU A 136 56.15 -33.45 -10.30
C GLU A 136 57.25 -34.52 -10.10
N PRO A 137 57.21 -35.67 -10.82
CA PRO A 137 58.29 -36.64 -10.81
C PRO A 137 59.40 -36.25 -11.79
N ASN A 138 60.65 -36.44 -11.33
CA ASN A 138 61.91 -36.34 -12.10
C ASN A 138 62.05 -37.43 -13.16
#